data_AF-A0A941I7N3-F1
#
_entry.id   AF-A0A941I7N3-F1
#
_cell.length_a   1.000
_cell.length_b   1.000
_cell.length_c   1.000
_cell.angle_alpha   90.00
_cell.angle_beta   90.00
_cell.angle_gamma   90.00
#
_symmetry.space_group_name_H-M   'P 1'
#
loop_
_entity.id
_entity.type
_entity.pdbx_description
1 polymer ?
#
loop_
_entity_poly.entity_id
_entity_poly.type
_entity_poly.pdbx_seq_one_letter_code
_entity_poly.pdbx_strand_id
1 'polypeptide(L)'
;MDVSAYIEKAALQNVGADVVEKAGSFLIQIHQALSASTADADIVWQYNVPELGEGGSCSLFGQLAAEPYDLLQTMGGNKAEVLSLMSAVTRITAFYRQNSQSDWFGIYQARQVNEGRALVKLAYFGAPSRAEFPLTPEFAAMSNNSSVGLSGLGRIIHDVQAYVAGGGEYYTCDPKVNAEACLPVLASDGRVLGIIDAETFRQNLYQNDELALMLAVCIALSSIL
;
A
#
# COMPACT_ATOMS: atom_id res chain seq x y z
N MET A 1 -5.57 16.92 3.95
CA MET A 1 -4.97 16.91 5.30
C MET A 1 -3.53 17.35 5.14
N ASP A 2 -2.96 18.16 6.04
CA ASP A 2 -1.52 18.46 5.98
C ASP A 2 -0.67 17.28 6.52
N VAL A 3 0.64 17.35 6.31
CA VAL A 3 1.57 16.27 6.65
C VAL A 3 1.63 16.00 8.16
N SER A 4 1.65 17.05 8.98
CA SER A 4 1.74 16.91 10.44
C SER A 4 0.49 16.29 11.03
N ALA A 5 -0.69 16.73 10.60
CA ALA A 5 -1.97 16.15 11.00
C ALA A 5 -2.08 14.68 10.56
N TYR A 6 -1.54 14.33 9.40
CA TYR A 6 -1.49 12.94 8.94
C TYR A 6 -0.60 12.07 9.84
N ILE A 7 0.62 12.53 10.15
CA ILE A 7 1.57 11.81 11.03
C ILE A 7 0.93 11.51 12.39
N GLU A 8 0.24 12.48 12.97
CA GLU A 8 -0.45 12.31 14.26
C GLU A 8 -1.56 11.25 14.16
N LYS A 9 -2.43 11.34 13.16
CA LYS A 9 -3.54 10.39 12.99
C LYS A 9 -3.08 8.98 12.68
N ALA A 10 -2.00 8.84 11.90
CA ALA A 10 -1.40 7.54 11.59
C ALA A 10 -0.50 7.01 12.72
N ALA A 11 -0.40 7.73 13.85
CA ALA A 11 0.43 7.39 15.00
C ALA A 11 1.91 7.12 14.66
N LEU A 12 2.44 7.84 13.66
CA LEU A 12 3.84 7.71 13.27
C LEU A 12 4.73 8.47 14.25
N GLN A 13 5.73 7.78 14.77
CA GLN A 13 6.65 8.32 15.77
C GLN A 13 7.99 8.73 15.14
N ASN A 14 8.70 9.63 15.82
CA ASN A 14 10.07 10.03 15.46
C ASN A 14 10.23 10.58 14.03
N VAL A 15 9.19 11.21 13.48
CA VAL A 15 9.26 11.86 12.17
C VAL A 15 9.89 13.24 12.29
N GLY A 16 11.06 13.42 11.68
CA GLY A 16 11.80 14.68 11.71
C GLY A 16 11.14 15.80 10.90
N ALA A 17 11.43 17.06 11.26
CA ALA A 17 10.92 18.22 10.54
C ALA A 17 11.37 18.26 9.06
N ASP A 18 12.57 17.75 8.78
CA ASP A 18 13.10 17.60 7.42
C ASP A 18 12.28 16.62 6.58
N VAL A 19 11.79 15.52 7.19
CA VAL A 19 10.89 14.56 6.55
C VAL A 19 9.55 15.22 6.21
N VAL A 20 9.03 16.06 7.12
CA VAL A 20 7.77 16.80 6.90
C VAL A 20 7.90 17.78 5.72
N GLU A 21 8.99 18.53 5.64
CA GLU A 21 9.26 19.47 4.55
C GLU A 21 9.40 18.74 3.20
N LYS A 22 10.17 17.65 3.18
CA LYS A 22 10.34 16.81 1.98
C LYS A 22 9.04 16.17 1.53
N ALA A 23 8.19 15.72 2.45
CA ALA A 23 6.87 15.19 2.12
C ALA A 23 5.99 16.25 1.45
N GLY A 24 6.03 17.51 1.91
CA GLY A 24 5.38 18.62 1.23
C GLY A 24 5.88 18.83 -0.20
N SER A 25 7.19 18.72 -0.41
CA SER A 25 7.82 18.83 -1.73
C SER A 25 7.41 17.70 -2.67
N PHE A 26 7.43 16.43 -2.20
CA PHE A 26 6.96 15.30 -2.98
C PHE A 26 5.46 15.40 -3.31
N LEU A 27 4.64 15.90 -2.39
CA LEU A 27 3.20 16.07 -2.63
C LEU A 27 2.94 17.04 -3.80
N ILE A 28 3.70 18.15 -3.87
CA ILE A 28 3.63 19.08 -5.00
C ILE A 28 4.02 18.38 -6.31
N GLN A 29 5.10 17.59 -6.30
CA GLN A 29 5.56 16.85 -7.48
C GLN A 29 4.53 15.80 -7.95
N ILE A 30 3.88 15.09 -7.02
CA ILE A 30 2.82 14.13 -7.33
C ILE A 30 1.65 14.85 -8.02
N HIS A 31 1.18 15.98 -7.46
CA HIS A 31 0.09 16.75 -8.08
C HIS A 31 0.45 17.28 -9.47
N GLN A 32 1.69 17.69 -9.68
CA GLN A 32 2.19 18.10 -10.99
C GLN A 32 2.19 16.92 -11.97
N ALA A 33 2.68 15.75 -11.56
CA ALA A 33 2.69 14.55 -12.39
C ALA A 33 1.28 14.09 -12.77
N LEU A 34 0.33 14.16 -11.84
CA LEU A 34 -1.07 13.84 -12.09
C LEU A 34 -1.74 14.81 -13.08
N SER A 35 -1.39 16.10 -13.00
CA SER A 35 -1.99 17.16 -13.83
C SER A 35 -1.36 17.30 -15.22
N ALA A 36 -0.04 17.04 -15.35
CA ALA A 36 0.70 17.24 -16.59
C ALA A 36 0.50 16.13 -17.63
N SER A 37 0.10 14.93 -17.19
CA SER A 37 0.05 13.78 -18.08
C SER A 37 -1.27 13.68 -18.85
N THR A 38 -1.16 13.81 -20.18
CA THR A 38 -2.21 13.51 -21.16
C THR A 38 -2.11 12.08 -21.73
N ALA A 39 -1.06 11.34 -21.37
CA ALA A 39 -0.86 9.96 -21.81
C ALA A 39 -1.74 9.00 -21.01
N ASP A 40 -2.30 8.00 -21.68
CA ASP A 40 -3.06 6.94 -21.01
C ASP A 40 -2.16 6.19 -20.02
N ALA A 41 -2.67 5.99 -18.81
CA ALA A 41 -1.99 5.17 -17.82
C ALA A 41 -2.02 3.71 -18.26
N ASP A 42 -0.92 2.99 -18.07
CA ASP A 42 -0.84 1.54 -18.37
C ASP A 42 -1.53 0.74 -17.26
N ILE A 43 -2.87 0.75 -17.29
CA ILE A 43 -3.70 0.12 -16.26
C ILE A 43 -3.67 -1.40 -16.43
N VAL A 44 -3.26 -2.09 -15.37
CA VAL A 44 -3.26 -3.56 -15.29
C VAL A 44 -4.54 -4.04 -14.62
N TRP A 45 -5.44 -4.67 -15.39
CA TRP A 45 -6.72 -5.21 -14.89
C TRP A 45 -6.63 -6.64 -14.38
N GLN A 46 -5.65 -7.40 -14.88
CA GLN A 46 -5.46 -8.80 -14.53
C GLN A 46 -3.99 -9.02 -14.17
N TYR A 47 -3.76 -9.69 -13.04
CA TYR A 47 -2.41 -9.98 -12.58
C TYR A 47 -2.35 -11.29 -11.81
N ASN A 48 -1.19 -11.93 -11.87
CA ASN A 48 -0.95 -13.17 -11.16
C ASN A 48 -0.91 -12.92 -9.64
N VAL A 49 -1.47 -13.86 -8.90
CA VAL A 49 -1.47 -13.85 -7.44
C VAL A 49 -0.92 -15.18 -6.92
N PRO A 50 -0.30 -15.21 -5.73
CA PRO A 50 0.07 -16.46 -5.08
C PRO A 50 -1.17 -17.33 -4.84
N GLU A 51 -0.99 -18.65 -4.91
CA GLU A 51 -2.00 -19.57 -4.39
C GLU A 51 -2.13 -19.37 -2.88
N LEU A 52 -3.37 -19.34 -2.38
CA LEU A 52 -3.64 -19.15 -0.97
C LEU A 52 -3.61 -20.50 -0.24
N GLY A 53 -2.84 -20.56 0.84
CA GLY A 53 -2.79 -21.67 1.78
C GLY A 53 -3.86 -21.58 2.87
N GLU A 54 -3.72 -22.44 3.88
CA GLU A 54 -4.63 -22.50 5.02
C GLU A 54 -4.71 -21.15 5.77
N GLY A 55 -5.92 -20.75 6.19
CA GLY A 55 -6.14 -19.45 6.82
C GLY A 55 -5.95 -18.23 5.89
N GLY A 56 -5.76 -18.46 4.59
CA GLY A 56 -5.57 -17.41 3.58
C GLY A 56 -4.14 -16.91 3.46
N SER A 57 -3.15 -17.55 4.09
CA SER A 57 -1.74 -17.18 3.92
C SER A 57 -1.26 -17.41 2.47
N CYS A 58 -0.19 -16.76 2.02
CA CYS A 58 0.59 -17.13 0.84
C CYS A 58 1.01 -18.60 1.07
N SER A 59 0.72 -19.49 0.12
CA SER A 59 1.02 -20.92 0.25
C SER A 59 2.54 -21.18 0.24
N LEU A 60 3.12 -21.33 -0.95
CA LEU A 60 4.55 -21.48 -1.19
C LEU A 60 5.05 -20.30 -2.02
N PHE A 61 6.21 -19.76 -1.64
CA PHE A 61 6.85 -18.70 -2.41
C PHE A 61 7.05 -19.14 -3.87
N GLY A 62 6.55 -18.33 -4.80
CA GLY A 62 6.62 -18.58 -6.24
C GLY A 62 5.51 -19.48 -6.80
N GLN A 63 4.64 -20.06 -5.97
CA GLN A 63 3.47 -20.81 -6.43
C GLN A 63 2.30 -19.86 -6.68
N LEU A 64 1.90 -19.75 -7.94
CA LEU A 64 0.83 -18.86 -8.39
C LEU A 64 -0.47 -19.63 -8.57
N ALA A 65 -1.58 -18.95 -8.32
CA ALA A 65 -2.90 -19.45 -8.70
C ALA A 65 -2.96 -19.68 -10.22
N ALA A 66 -3.74 -20.68 -10.65
CA ALA A 66 -3.87 -21.03 -12.07
C ALA A 66 -4.50 -19.89 -12.89
N GLU A 67 -5.49 -19.21 -12.32
CA GLU A 67 -6.17 -18.09 -12.95
C GLU A 67 -5.66 -16.76 -12.35
N PRO A 68 -5.44 -15.72 -13.17
CA PRO A 68 -5.10 -14.40 -12.67
C PRO A 68 -6.27 -13.78 -11.91
N TYR A 69 -5.97 -12.86 -11.01
CA TYR A 69 -6.99 -12.09 -10.34
C TYR A 69 -7.57 -11.04 -11.30
N ASP A 70 -8.90 -10.97 -11.41
CA ASP A 70 -9.62 -9.98 -12.23
C ASP A 70 -10.07 -8.79 -11.38
N LEU A 71 -9.29 -7.71 -11.43
CA LEU A 71 -9.60 -6.50 -10.67
C LEU A 71 -10.87 -5.80 -11.18
N LEU A 72 -11.14 -5.86 -12.49
CA LEU A 72 -12.29 -5.18 -13.07
C LEU A 72 -13.59 -5.75 -12.49
N GLN A 73 -13.65 -7.06 -12.31
CA GLN A 73 -14.77 -7.74 -11.68
C GLN A 73 -15.01 -7.27 -10.24
N THR A 74 -13.94 -7.06 -9.46
CA THR A 74 -14.04 -6.60 -8.05
C THR A 74 -14.34 -5.10 -7.92
N MET A 75 -13.94 -4.29 -8.91
CA MET A 75 -14.18 -2.85 -8.87
C MET A 75 -15.67 -2.50 -9.03
N GLY A 76 -16.38 -3.16 -9.95
CA GLY A 76 -17.78 -2.86 -10.23
C GLY A 76 -18.03 -1.36 -10.52
N GLY A 77 -19.27 -0.89 -10.37
CA GLY A 77 -19.57 0.55 -10.42
C GLY A 77 -19.49 1.21 -11.81
N ASN A 78 -19.40 2.55 -11.82
CA ASN A 78 -19.38 3.33 -13.05
C ASN A 78 -18.02 3.21 -13.76
N LYS A 79 -18.05 2.81 -15.04
CA LYS A 79 -16.84 2.61 -15.85
C LYS A 79 -15.93 3.85 -15.90
N ALA A 80 -16.48 5.06 -16.02
CA ALA A 80 -15.68 6.27 -16.12
C ALA A 80 -14.98 6.63 -14.80
N GLU A 81 -15.69 6.44 -13.67
CA GLU A 81 -15.12 6.65 -12.33
C GLU A 81 -14.01 5.65 -12.05
N VAL A 82 -14.24 4.37 -12.36
CA VAL A 82 -13.24 3.31 -12.22
C VAL A 82 -12.02 3.56 -13.08
N LEU A 83 -12.19 3.98 -14.34
CA LEU A 83 -11.06 4.34 -15.21
C LEU A 83 -10.28 5.54 -14.67
N SER A 84 -10.96 6.56 -14.15
CA SER A 84 -10.33 7.75 -13.57
C SER A 84 -9.51 7.38 -12.33
N LEU A 85 -10.10 6.61 -11.41
CA LEU A 85 -9.43 6.10 -10.21
C LEU A 85 -8.20 5.26 -10.59
N MET A 86 -8.38 4.29 -11.49
CA MET A 86 -7.31 3.39 -11.90
C MET A 86 -6.17 4.11 -12.62
N SER A 87 -6.48 5.12 -13.43
CA SER A 87 -5.47 5.99 -14.04
C SER A 87 -4.67 6.75 -12.98
N ALA A 88 -5.34 7.33 -11.99
CA ALA A 88 -4.69 8.09 -10.92
C ALA A 88 -3.77 7.22 -10.05
N VAL A 89 -4.24 6.07 -9.56
CA VAL A 89 -3.41 5.17 -8.74
C VAL A 89 -2.26 4.57 -9.54
N THR A 90 -2.46 4.24 -10.82
CA THR A 90 -1.37 3.75 -11.70
C THR A 90 -0.27 4.80 -11.87
N ARG A 91 -0.64 6.07 -12.06
CA ARG A 91 0.31 7.18 -12.16
C ARG A 91 1.07 7.41 -10.85
N ILE A 92 0.39 7.31 -9.71
CA ILE A 92 1.04 7.41 -8.39
C ILE A 92 2.00 6.25 -8.18
N THR A 93 1.62 5.02 -8.53
CA THR A 93 2.51 3.85 -8.48
C THR A 93 3.75 4.04 -9.36
N ALA A 94 3.57 4.56 -10.58
CA ALA A 94 4.70 4.87 -11.47
C ALA A 94 5.60 5.98 -10.91
N PHE A 95 5.02 7.04 -10.34
CA PHE A 95 5.78 8.09 -9.66
C PHE A 95 6.57 7.53 -8.48
N TYR A 96 5.94 6.71 -7.62
CA TYR A 96 6.62 6.08 -6.49
C TYR A 96 7.79 5.20 -6.97
N ARG A 97 7.58 4.38 -8.01
CA ARG A 97 8.63 3.54 -8.59
C ARG A 97 9.85 4.32 -9.09
N GLN A 98 9.64 5.53 -9.61
CA GLN A 98 10.72 6.37 -10.13
C GLN A 98 11.51 7.08 -9.02
N ASN A 99 10.93 7.23 -7.83
CA ASN A 99 11.48 8.04 -6.75
C ASN A 99 11.84 7.23 -5.49
N SER A 100 11.41 5.97 -5.40
CA SER A 100 11.70 5.06 -4.30
C SER A 100 12.71 4.01 -4.73
N GLN A 101 13.47 3.51 -3.76
CA GLN A 101 14.33 2.33 -3.90
C GLN A 101 13.67 1.04 -3.39
N SER A 102 12.35 1.04 -3.21
CA SER A 102 11.58 -0.17 -2.84
C SER A 102 11.63 -1.21 -3.94
N ASP A 103 11.64 -2.49 -3.54
CA ASP A 103 11.61 -3.62 -4.47
C ASP A 103 10.17 -4.02 -4.83
N TRP A 104 9.22 -3.68 -3.95
CA TRP A 104 7.80 -3.90 -4.14
C TRP A 104 7.00 -2.76 -3.53
N PHE A 105 5.88 -2.39 -4.16
CA PHE A 105 4.96 -1.37 -3.66
C PHE A 105 3.55 -1.63 -4.18
N GLY A 106 2.53 -1.45 -3.33
CA GLY A 106 1.13 -1.60 -3.69
C GLY A 106 0.22 -0.56 -3.05
N ILE A 107 -0.78 -0.13 -3.82
CA ILE A 107 -1.89 0.72 -3.35
C ILE A 107 -3.13 -0.16 -3.22
N TYR A 108 -3.76 -0.13 -2.05
CA TYR A 108 -4.96 -0.90 -1.76
C TYR A 108 -6.09 0.01 -1.30
N GLN A 109 -7.31 -0.31 -1.70
CA GLN A 109 -8.53 0.37 -1.22
C GLN A 109 -9.36 -0.58 -0.37
N ALA A 110 -9.89 -0.08 0.75
CA ALA A 110 -10.85 -0.82 1.56
C ALA A 110 -12.21 -0.87 0.84
N ARG A 111 -12.69 -2.08 0.52
CA ARG A 111 -13.91 -2.32 -0.24
C ARG A 111 -14.76 -3.41 0.39
N GLN A 112 -16.04 -3.42 0.07
CA GLN A 112 -16.90 -4.57 0.28
C GLN A 112 -16.73 -5.52 -0.92
N VAL A 113 -16.32 -6.75 -0.66
CA VAL A 113 -16.26 -7.86 -1.62
C VAL A 113 -17.22 -8.97 -1.19
N ASN A 114 -17.30 -10.07 -1.95
CA ASN A 114 -18.26 -11.16 -1.70
C ASN A 114 -18.04 -11.82 -0.34
N GLU A 115 -16.78 -11.98 0.05
CA GLU A 115 -16.33 -12.67 1.26
C GLU A 115 -16.36 -11.76 2.51
N GLY A 116 -16.62 -10.46 2.33
CA GLY A 116 -16.63 -9.48 3.41
C GLY A 116 -15.92 -8.19 3.04
N ARG A 117 -15.54 -7.42 4.07
CA ARG A 117 -14.72 -6.22 3.85
C ARG A 117 -13.26 -6.62 3.68
N ALA A 118 -12.59 -6.09 2.66
CA ALA A 118 -11.19 -6.39 2.37
C ALA A 118 -10.45 -5.17 1.84
N LEU A 119 -9.12 -5.19 1.91
CA LEU A 119 -8.25 -4.31 1.14
C LEU A 119 -8.04 -4.95 -0.23
N VAL A 120 -8.38 -4.25 -1.30
CA VAL A 120 -8.23 -4.70 -2.69
C VAL A 120 -7.08 -3.94 -3.35
N LYS A 121 -6.10 -4.66 -3.89
CA LYS A 121 -4.93 -4.11 -4.59
C LYS A 121 -5.35 -3.50 -5.92
N LEU A 122 -5.16 -2.20 -6.05
CA LEU A 122 -5.50 -1.45 -7.24
C LEU A 122 -4.32 -1.37 -8.22
N ALA A 123 -3.15 -0.99 -7.74
CA ALA A 123 -1.95 -0.84 -8.56
C ALA A 123 -0.72 -1.20 -7.76
N TYR A 124 0.27 -1.83 -8.40
CA TYR A 124 1.50 -2.25 -7.74
C TYR A 124 2.66 -2.42 -8.73
N PHE A 125 3.88 -2.52 -8.21
CA PHE A 125 5.01 -3.12 -8.92
C PHE A 125 5.75 -4.09 -8.01
N GLY A 126 6.58 -4.94 -8.61
CA GLY A 126 7.37 -5.96 -7.91
C GLY A 126 6.84 -7.36 -8.18
N ALA A 127 7.22 -8.32 -7.34
CA ALA A 127 6.77 -9.70 -7.44
C ALA A 127 5.24 -9.85 -7.27
N PRO A 128 4.63 -10.92 -7.83
CA PRO A 128 3.25 -11.29 -7.52
C PRO A 128 3.01 -11.41 -6.01
N SER A 129 1.93 -10.80 -5.55
CA SER A 129 1.49 -10.81 -4.15
C SER A 129 -0.02 -10.89 -4.08
N ARG A 130 -0.60 -11.05 -2.88
CA ARG A 130 -2.05 -11.16 -2.71
C ARG A 130 -2.78 -9.98 -3.36
N ALA A 131 -3.94 -10.25 -3.95
CA ALA A 131 -4.85 -9.22 -4.43
C ALA A 131 -5.68 -8.61 -3.30
N GLU A 132 -6.07 -9.44 -2.33
CA GLU A 132 -6.98 -9.07 -1.27
C GLU A 132 -6.46 -9.44 0.12
N PHE A 133 -6.65 -8.53 1.07
CA PHE A 133 -6.43 -8.78 2.49
C PHE A 133 -7.74 -8.62 3.27
N PRO A 134 -8.29 -9.69 3.88
CA PRO A 134 -9.49 -9.60 4.69
C PRO A 134 -9.35 -8.62 5.85
N LEU A 135 -10.31 -7.71 5.99
CA LEU A 135 -10.35 -6.75 7.10
C LEU A 135 -11.14 -7.34 8.28
N THR A 136 -10.61 -8.42 8.85
CA THR A 136 -11.14 -9.05 10.07
C THR A 136 -10.12 -9.04 11.20
N PRO A 137 -10.54 -9.03 12.48
CA PRO A 137 -9.62 -9.08 13.61
C PRO A 137 -8.68 -10.30 13.58
N GLU A 138 -9.19 -11.45 13.17
CA GLU A 138 -8.43 -12.71 13.11
C GLU A 138 -7.30 -12.61 12.09
N PHE A 139 -7.58 -12.06 10.91
CA PHE A 139 -6.58 -11.92 9.87
C PHE A 139 -5.60 -10.77 10.18
N ALA A 140 -6.07 -9.69 10.81
CA ALA A 140 -5.23 -8.59 11.28
C ALA A 140 -4.22 -9.00 12.36
N ALA A 141 -4.50 -10.04 13.15
CA ALA A 141 -3.56 -10.54 14.15
C ALA A 141 -2.22 -11.01 13.56
N MET A 142 -2.21 -11.44 12.29
CA MET A 142 -1.02 -11.93 11.59
C MET A 142 -0.60 -11.08 10.38
N SER A 143 -1.45 -10.17 9.91
CA SER A 143 -1.20 -9.34 8.71
C SER A 143 -1.01 -7.88 9.09
N ASN A 144 0.17 -7.34 8.75
CA ASN A 144 0.44 -5.91 8.84
C ASN A 144 -0.59 -5.09 8.06
N ASN A 145 -0.85 -5.47 6.80
CA ASN A 145 -1.80 -4.77 5.93
C ASN A 145 -3.19 -4.66 6.58
N SER A 146 -3.70 -5.76 7.13
CA SER A 146 -5.04 -5.78 7.72
C SER A 146 -5.08 -5.12 9.10
N SER A 147 -4.00 -5.23 9.88
CA SER A 147 -3.79 -4.46 11.10
C SER A 147 -3.86 -2.95 10.83
N VAL A 148 -3.13 -2.45 9.83
CA VAL A 148 -3.15 -1.04 9.44
C VAL A 148 -4.52 -0.66 8.86
N GLY A 149 -5.09 -1.50 8.00
CA GLY A 149 -6.40 -1.27 7.38
C GLY A 149 -7.57 -1.22 8.36
N LEU A 150 -7.49 -1.90 9.50
CA LEU A 150 -8.49 -1.86 10.57
C LEU A 150 -8.24 -0.74 11.58
N SER A 151 -6.98 -0.54 11.99
CA SER A 151 -6.64 0.39 13.07
C SER A 151 -6.46 1.83 12.60
N GLY A 152 -6.08 2.04 11.33
CA GLY A 152 -5.64 3.34 10.84
C GLY A 152 -4.29 3.80 11.42
N LEU A 153 -3.52 2.89 12.02
CA LEU A 153 -2.21 3.18 12.60
C LEU A 153 -1.14 2.62 11.65
N GLY A 154 -0.19 3.45 11.25
CA GLY A 154 0.91 3.06 10.37
C GLY A 154 1.89 2.11 11.06
N ARG A 155 2.55 1.27 10.26
CA ARG A 155 3.56 0.31 10.72
C ARG A 155 4.80 0.41 9.86
N ILE A 156 5.95 0.60 10.50
CA ILE A 156 7.26 0.62 9.85
C ILE A 156 8.14 -0.41 10.54
N ILE A 157 8.61 -1.38 9.77
CA ILE A 157 9.50 -2.46 10.19
C ILE A 157 10.83 -2.24 9.48
N HIS A 158 11.83 -1.74 10.23
CA HIS A 158 13.15 -1.45 9.68
C HIS A 158 14.01 -2.70 9.47
N ASP A 159 13.74 -3.76 10.22
CA ASP A 159 14.43 -5.05 10.13
C ASP A 159 13.42 -6.15 10.48
N VAL A 160 12.99 -6.90 9.46
CA VAL A 160 12.02 -8.00 9.62
C VAL A 160 12.56 -9.09 10.54
N GLN A 161 13.84 -9.44 10.42
CA GLN A 161 14.44 -10.48 11.25
C GLN A 161 14.45 -10.07 12.73
N ALA A 162 14.88 -8.85 13.02
CA ALA A 162 14.89 -8.34 14.40
C ALA A 162 13.48 -8.19 14.96
N TYR A 163 12.53 -7.75 14.15
CA TYR A 163 11.12 -7.59 14.54
C TYR A 163 10.49 -8.94 14.92
N VAL A 164 10.67 -9.98 14.08
CA VAL A 164 10.18 -11.34 14.37
C VAL A 164 10.88 -11.95 15.58
N ALA A 165 12.21 -11.78 15.71
CA ALA A 165 12.96 -12.25 16.87
C ALA A 165 12.49 -11.59 18.19
N GLY A 166 11.96 -10.37 18.12
CA GLY A 166 11.34 -9.65 19.23
C GLY A 166 9.90 -10.09 19.53
N GLY A 167 9.36 -11.09 18.83
CA GLY A 167 7.98 -11.56 18.99
C GLY A 167 6.95 -10.78 18.15
N GLY A 168 7.40 -10.01 17.16
CA GLY A 168 6.51 -9.34 16.22
C GLY A 168 5.89 -10.33 15.23
N GLU A 169 4.56 -10.31 15.13
CA GLU A 169 3.83 -11.08 14.12
C GLU A 169 4.15 -10.54 12.74
N TYR A 170 4.67 -11.40 11.87
CA TYR A 170 5.03 -11.05 10.50
C TYR A 170 4.68 -12.19 9.54
N TYR A 171 3.87 -11.86 8.56
CA TYR A 171 3.47 -12.77 7.51
C TYR A 171 4.36 -12.55 6.28
N THR A 172 5.15 -13.56 5.92
CA THR A 172 6.10 -13.48 4.81
C THR A 172 5.49 -13.99 3.50
N CYS A 173 5.27 -13.12 2.51
CA CYS A 173 5.00 -13.55 1.14
C CYS A 173 6.28 -13.73 0.31
N ASP A 174 7.29 -12.86 0.44
CA ASP A 174 8.60 -13.01 -0.19
C ASP A 174 9.70 -13.08 0.90
N PRO A 175 10.46 -14.19 1.00
CA PRO A 175 11.48 -14.35 2.05
C PRO A 175 12.68 -13.41 1.89
N LYS A 176 12.81 -12.67 0.79
CA LYS A 176 13.86 -11.66 0.62
C LYS A 176 13.54 -10.34 1.35
N VAL A 177 12.29 -10.12 1.77
CA VAL A 177 11.88 -8.86 2.41
C VAL A 177 12.59 -8.70 3.75
N ASN A 178 13.30 -7.59 3.89
CA ASN A 178 14.09 -7.26 5.08
C ASN A 178 13.61 -5.98 5.77
N ALA A 179 12.79 -5.17 5.10
CA ALA A 179 12.05 -4.06 5.71
C ALA A 179 10.71 -3.86 5.00
N GLU A 180 9.73 -3.35 5.73
CA GLU A 180 8.38 -3.07 5.23
C GLU A 180 7.86 -1.76 5.86
N ALA A 181 7.10 -0.99 5.09
CA ALA A 181 6.30 0.08 5.62
C ALA A 181 4.88 0.02 5.03
N CYS A 182 3.91 -0.09 5.93
CA CYS A 182 2.49 -0.10 5.59
C CYS A 182 1.81 1.09 6.27
N LEU A 183 1.27 2.01 5.47
CA LEU A 183 0.68 3.25 5.93
C LEU A 183 -0.79 3.38 5.51
N PRO A 184 -1.67 3.90 6.38
CA PRO A 184 -3.08 4.04 6.06
C PRO A 184 -3.32 5.22 5.11
N VAL A 185 -4.22 5.06 4.14
CA VAL A 185 -4.80 6.20 3.43
C VAL A 185 -6.03 6.64 4.21
N LEU A 186 -5.96 7.84 4.80
CA LEU A 186 -7.00 8.35 5.70
C LEU A 186 -7.84 9.41 4.98
N ALA A 187 -9.16 9.35 5.16
CA ALA A 187 -10.07 10.44 4.83
C ALA A 187 -9.85 11.64 5.78
N SER A 188 -10.45 12.79 5.44
CA SER A 188 -10.38 14.00 6.26
C SER A 188 -10.90 13.80 7.68
N ASP A 189 -11.94 12.96 7.85
CA ASP A 189 -12.53 12.56 9.12
C ASP A 189 -11.72 11.49 9.89
N GLY A 190 -10.63 10.96 9.30
CA GLY A 190 -9.79 9.92 9.89
C GLY A 190 -10.23 8.49 9.57
N ARG A 191 -11.30 8.28 8.79
CA ARG A 191 -11.70 6.95 8.33
C ARG A 191 -10.66 6.36 7.37
N VAL A 192 -10.35 5.08 7.51
CA VAL A 192 -9.42 4.37 6.61
C VAL A 192 -10.10 4.10 5.26
N LEU A 193 -9.55 4.70 4.20
CA LEU A 193 -9.95 4.52 2.80
C LEU A 193 -9.22 3.33 2.16
N GLY A 194 -8.03 3.01 2.66
CA GLY A 194 -7.13 2.02 2.09
C GLY A 194 -5.78 2.05 2.79
N ILE A 195 -4.78 1.45 2.15
CA ILE A 195 -3.39 1.49 2.60
C ILE A 195 -2.46 1.66 1.40
N ILE A 196 -1.26 2.12 1.66
CA ILE A 196 -0.10 1.77 0.83
C ILE A 196 0.76 0.78 1.59
N ASP A 197 1.47 -0.04 0.84
CA ASP A 197 2.42 -1.00 1.38
C ASP A 197 3.67 -1.00 0.50
N ALA A 198 4.84 -1.04 1.13
CA ALA A 198 6.13 -0.98 0.48
C ALA A 198 7.06 -1.98 1.15
N GLU A 199 7.74 -2.79 0.34
CA GLU A 199 8.71 -3.78 0.81
C GLU A 199 10.05 -3.60 0.10
N THR A 200 11.12 -3.93 0.81
CA THR A 200 12.47 -3.96 0.24
C THR A 200 13.30 -5.12 0.77
N PHE A 201 14.28 -5.54 -0.01
CA PHE A 201 15.26 -6.56 0.36
C PHE A 201 16.41 -6.00 1.20
N ARG A 202 16.37 -4.72 1.57
CA ARG A 202 17.34 -4.07 2.45
C ARG A 202 16.70 -3.64 3.75
N GLN A 203 17.48 -3.61 4.82
CA GLN A 203 17.02 -3.07 6.09
C GLN A 203 17.04 -1.54 6.08
N ASN A 204 16.27 -0.92 6.98
CA ASN A 204 16.29 0.51 7.30
C ASN A 204 16.01 1.45 6.12
N LEU A 205 15.26 0.99 5.10
CA LEU A 205 14.94 1.85 3.94
C LEU A 205 13.93 2.96 4.29
N TYR A 206 12.86 2.62 5.00
CA TYR A 206 11.70 3.50 5.24
C TYR A 206 11.92 4.56 6.32
N GLN A 207 12.88 5.43 6.07
CA GLN A 207 13.25 6.58 6.88
C GLN A 207 13.63 7.75 5.95
N ASN A 208 13.74 8.97 6.50
CA ASN A 208 14.16 10.15 5.75
C ASN A 208 13.33 10.35 4.46
N ASP A 209 13.98 10.36 3.29
CA ASP A 209 13.37 10.64 1.98
C ASP A 209 12.33 9.58 1.58
N GLU A 210 12.56 8.30 1.90
CA GLU A 210 11.61 7.23 1.59
C GLU A 210 10.34 7.37 2.41
N LEU A 211 10.47 7.68 3.72
CA LEU A 211 9.32 7.99 4.55
C LEU A 211 8.60 9.24 4.05
N ALA A 212 9.33 10.31 3.70
CA ALA A 212 8.75 11.53 3.16
C ALA A 212 7.91 11.27 1.90
N LEU A 213 8.43 10.45 0.98
CA LEU A 213 7.72 10.03 -0.23
C LEU A 213 6.44 9.25 0.10
N MET A 214 6.51 8.29 1.04
CA MET A 214 5.34 7.53 1.47
C MET A 214 4.25 8.42 2.09
N LEU A 215 4.63 9.37 2.95
CA LEU A 215 3.69 10.34 3.53
C LEU A 215 2.99 11.16 2.44
N ALA A 216 3.75 11.66 1.46
CA ALA A 216 3.21 12.41 0.34
C ALA A 216 2.21 11.60 -0.49
N VAL A 217 2.52 10.33 -0.76
CA VAL A 217 1.62 9.41 -1.47
C VAL A 217 0.32 9.17 -0.70
N CYS A 218 0.37 8.90 0.61
CA CYS A 218 -0.83 8.74 1.42
C CYS A 218 -1.75 9.96 1.37
N ILE A 219 -1.16 11.16 1.44
CA ILE A 219 -1.92 12.42 1.42
C ILE A 219 -2.53 12.66 0.03
N ALA A 220 -1.80 12.40 -1.05
CA ALA A 220 -2.34 12.51 -2.42
C ALA A 220 -3.50 11.52 -2.64
N LEU A 221 -3.37 10.29 -2.14
CA LEU A 221 -4.39 9.26 -2.27
C LEU A 221 -5.66 9.56 -1.46
N SER A 222 -5.57 10.35 -0.38
CA SER A 222 -6.72 10.76 0.45
C SER A 222 -7.83 11.46 -0.34
N SER A 223 -7.50 12.14 -1.45
CA SER A 223 -8.48 12.78 -2.35
C SER A 223 -8.89 11.93 -3.55
N ILE A 224 -8.31 10.75 -3.70
CA ILE A 224 -8.51 9.86 -4.86
C ILE A 224 -9.36 8.64 -4.47
N LEU A 225 -9.13 8.07 -3.28
CA LEU A 225 -9.82 6.88 -2.76
C LEU A 225 -11.13 7.20 -2.05
#